data_AF-A0A7X4C9X7-F1
#
_entry.id   AF-A0A7X4C9X7-F1
#
_cell.length_a   1.000
_cell.length_b   1.000
_cell.length_c   1.000
_cell.angle_alpha   90.00
_cell.angle_beta   90.00
_cell.angle_gamma   90.00
#
_symmetry.space_group_name_H-M   'P 1'
#
loop_
_entity.id
_entity.type
_entity.pdbx_description
1 polymer ?
#
loop_
_entity_poly.entity_id
_entity_poly.type
_entity_poly.pdbx_seq_one_letter_code
_entity_poly.pdbx_strand_id
1 'polypeptide(L)'
;MQRLSLIVLAVLVGIGGAMTVAVAADTPAKPRKYELTRNNVQKPDQVDSSRVSLYGVRLGDSEIDAVEMLVNEKISGVRAEQEGVFVLLWDQSNPTGAMAGVQILDGRVTLIFINNRFVHKTRGIFRRVLTAQSAKEIRELLGPEDFGDENVMGAMLNYQNQGFLVNFLGRDINVEFTLP
;
A
#
# COMPACT_ATOMS: atom_id res chain seq x y z
N MET A 1 -11.65 -39.01 25.04
CA MET A 1 -11.24 -37.59 24.97
C MET A 1 -12.50 -36.74 24.85
N GLN A 2 -12.92 -36.12 25.96
CA GLN A 2 -13.95 -35.09 25.97
C GLN A 2 -13.81 -34.38 27.32
N ARG A 3 -13.31 -33.15 27.32
CA ARG A 3 -13.28 -32.27 28.50
C ARG A 3 -14.41 -31.27 28.34
N LEU A 4 -15.52 -31.53 29.02
CA LEU A 4 -16.53 -30.53 29.35
C LEU A 4 -16.00 -29.78 30.58
N SER A 5 -15.63 -28.51 30.39
CA SER A 5 -15.27 -27.64 31.51
C SER A 5 -16.46 -26.79 31.92
N LEU A 6 -16.63 -26.74 33.24
CA LEU A 6 -17.67 -26.13 34.04
C LEU A 6 -17.95 -24.65 33.73
N ILE A 7 -19.23 -24.30 33.86
CA ILE A 7 -19.71 -22.97 34.26
C ILE A 7 -19.28 -22.74 35.71
N VAL A 8 -18.60 -21.62 35.98
CA VAL A 8 -18.53 -21.06 37.34
C VAL A 8 -18.88 -19.58 37.26
N LEU A 9 -20.03 -19.24 37.83
CA LEU A 9 -20.42 -17.90 38.24
C LEU A 9 -19.97 -17.74 39.70
N ALA A 10 -19.12 -16.75 39.99
CA ALA A 10 -18.95 -16.25 41.35
C ALA A 10 -18.58 -14.76 41.30
N VAL A 11 -19.50 -13.95 41.80
CA VAL A 11 -19.32 -12.56 42.21
C VAL A 11 -18.86 -12.57 43.67
N LEU A 12 -17.83 -11.79 44.05
CA LEU A 12 -17.81 -10.97 45.28
C LEU A 12 -16.48 -10.20 45.46
N VAL A 13 -16.61 -8.88 45.31
CA VAL A 13 -16.07 -7.76 46.11
C VAL A 13 -14.81 -8.01 46.95
N GLY A 14 -13.72 -7.34 46.56
CA GLY A 14 -12.56 -7.05 47.40
C GLY A 14 -12.10 -5.60 47.16
N ILE A 15 -12.01 -4.83 48.25
CA ILE A 15 -11.70 -3.40 48.34
C ILE A 15 -10.19 -3.18 48.10
N GLY A 16 -9.83 -2.21 47.24
CA GLY A 16 -8.49 -1.61 47.21
C GLY A 16 -7.79 -1.60 45.85
N GLY A 17 -7.50 -0.40 45.33
CA GLY A 17 -6.57 -0.16 44.23
C GLY A 17 -7.17 -0.30 42.84
N ALA A 18 -7.83 0.75 42.33
CA ALA A 18 -8.23 0.84 40.93
C ALA A 18 -7.00 1.09 40.05
N MET A 19 -6.23 0.03 39.77
CA MET A 19 -5.32 0.01 38.62
C MET A 19 -6.15 -0.41 37.40
N THR A 20 -6.70 0.58 36.70
CA THR A 20 -7.33 0.36 35.40
C THR A 20 -6.26 -0.06 34.40
N VAL A 21 -6.12 -1.38 34.20
CA VAL A 21 -5.42 -1.91 33.03
C VAL A 21 -6.32 -1.64 31.84
N ALA A 22 -6.03 -0.56 31.12
CA ALA A 22 -6.62 -0.31 29.81
C ALA A 22 -6.12 -1.43 28.89
N VAL A 23 -6.95 -2.44 28.67
CA VAL A 23 -6.75 -3.39 27.57
C VAL A 23 -6.94 -2.56 26.32
N ALA A 24 -5.82 -2.19 25.68
CA ALA A 24 -5.85 -1.62 24.34
C ALA A 24 -6.62 -2.62 23.47
N ALA A 25 -7.79 -2.20 23.01
CA ALA A 25 -8.55 -2.97 22.04
C ALA A 25 -7.68 -3.03 20.79
N ASP A 26 -6.98 -4.15 20.62
CA ASP A 26 -6.29 -4.50 19.40
C ASP A 26 -7.36 -4.60 18.33
N THR A 27 -7.60 -3.48 17.65
CA THR A 27 -8.67 -3.39 16.67
C THR A 27 -8.18 -4.22 15.51
N PRO A 28 -8.81 -5.37 15.20
CA PRO A 28 -8.37 -6.18 14.07
C PRO A 28 -8.40 -5.27 12.84
N ALA A 29 -7.22 -5.07 12.24
CA ALA A 29 -7.04 -4.22 11.08
C ALA A 29 -8.09 -4.61 10.05
N LYS A 30 -9.13 -3.78 9.89
CA LYS A 30 -10.20 -4.03 8.91
C LYS A 30 -9.49 -4.29 7.58
N PRO A 31 -9.76 -5.41 6.87
CA PRO A 31 -9.10 -5.70 5.61
C PRO A 31 -9.27 -4.47 4.72
N ARG A 32 -8.14 -3.79 4.46
CA ARG A 32 -8.13 -2.51 3.76
C ARG A 32 -8.66 -2.81 2.36
N LYS A 33 -9.86 -2.28 2.03
CA LYS A 33 -10.64 -2.59 0.81
C LYS A 33 -9.83 -2.38 -0.47
N TYR A 34 -8.80 -1.53 -0.39
CA TYR A 34 -7.85 -1.25 -1.44
C TYR A 34 -6.44 -1.49 -0.91
N GLU A 35 -6.00 -2.75 -0.94
CA GLU A 35 -4.62 -3.13 -0.64
C GLU A 35 -3.98 -3.66 -1.92
N LEU A 36 -2.92 -2.97 -2.39
CA LEU A 36 -2.23 -3.28 -3.66
C LEU A 36 -1.79 -4.75 -3.73
N THR A 37 -1.49 -5.36 -2.58
CA THR A 37 -0.96 -6.73 -2.49
C THR A 37 -2.01 -7.82 -2.25
N ARG A 38 -3.26 -7.46 -1.94
CA ARG A 38 -4.32 -8.43 -1.56
C ARG A 38 -5.67 -8.13 -2.20
N ASN A 39 -6.31 -7.05 -1.76
CA ASN A 39 -7.70 -6.71 -2.08
C ASN A 39 -7.71 -5.46 -2.95
N ASN A 40 -7.34 -5.57 -4.23
CA ASN A 40 -7.23 -4.42 -5.13
C ASN A 40 -8.43 -4.33 -6.10
N VAL A 41 -8.69 -3.11 -6.56
CA VAL A 41 -9.70 -2.70 -7.54
C VAL A 41 -9.45 -3.32 -8.92
N GLN A 42 -10.53 -3.69 -9.60
CA GLN A 42 -10.49 -4.28 -10.95
C GLN A 42 -10.86 -3.30 -12.07
N LYS A 43 -11.65 -2.26 -11.75
CA LYS A 43 -12.16 -1.29 -12.73
C LYS A 43 -11.57 0.09 -12.48
N PRO A 44 -11.22 0.84 -13.52
CA PRO A 44 -10.52 2.11 -13.35
C PRO A 44 -11.35 3.19 -12.66
N ASP A 45 -12.67 3.21 -12.90
CA ASP A 45 -13.63 4.13 -12.27
C ASP A 45 -13.81 3.92 -10.76
N GLN A 46 -13.26 2.84 -10.21
CA GLN A 46 -13.30 2.52 -8.79
C GLN A 46 -11.98 2.83 -8.07
N VAL A 47 -10.97 3.33 -8.80
CA VAL A 47 -9.69 3.69 -8.20
C VAL A 47 -9.84 5.01 -7.45
N ASP A 48 -9.39 5.01 -6.19
CA ASP A 48 -9.41 6.16 -5.27
C ASP A 48 -8.12 6.09 -4.44
N SER A 49 -7.17 6.97 -4.73
CA SER A 49 -5.86 6.98 -4.10
C SER A 49 -5.91 7.18 -2.59
N SER A 50 -6.92 7.88 -2.06
CA SER A 50 -7.09 8.09 -0.61
C SER A 50 -7.31 6.79 0.16
N ARG A 51 -7.65 5.70 -0.55
CA ARG A 51 -7.93 4.39 0.01
C ARG A 51 -6.82 3.38 -0.24
N VAL A 52 -5.94 3.66 -1.21
CA VAL A 52 -4.82 2.79 -1.61
C VAL A 52 -3.91 2.55 -0.42
N SER A 53 -3.59 1.29 -0.17
CA SER A 53 -2.55 0.90 0.77
C SER A 53 -1.48 -0.01 0.15
N LEU A 54 -0.26 0.15 0.65
CA LEU A 54 0.90 -0.70 0.41
C LEU A 54 1.28 -1.40 1.72
N TYR A 55 0.97 -2.69 1.83
CA TYR A 55 1.18 -3.46 3.08
C TYR A 55 0.55 -2.80 4.30
N GLY A 56 -0.66 -2.28 4.14
CA GLY A 56 -1.31 -1.53 5.20
C GLY A 56 -1.08 -0.02 5.06
N VAL A 57 0.12 0.47 4.81
CA VAL A 57 0.40 1.93 4.81
C VAL A 57 -0.39 2.69 3.75
N ARG A 58 -1.01 3.81 4.13
CA ARG A 58 -1.78 4.72 3.27
C ARG A 58 -1.16 6.11 3.19
N LEU A 59 -1.62 6.88 2.20
CA LEU A 59 -1.43 8.33 2.17
C LEU A 59 -2.01 8.96 3.44
N GLY A 60 -1.23 9.84 4.08
CA GLY A 60 -1.58 10.54 5.31
C GLY A 60 -1.24 9.80 6.62
N ASP A 61 -0.91 8.49 6.55
CA ASP A 61 -0.41 7.73 7.71
C ASP A 61 0.88 8.39 8.24
N SER A 62 1.14 8.25 9.54
CA SER A 62 2.32 8.88 10.16
C SER A 62 3.62 8.17 9.77
N GLU A 63 4.75 8.85 9.90
CA GLU A 63 6.07 8.23 9.74
C GLU A 63 6.25 6.99 10.63
N ILE A 64 5.80 7.08 11.89
CA ILE A 64 5.90 5.98 12.86
C ILE A 64 5.12 4.76 12.36
N ASP A 65 3.88 4.96 11.90
CA ASP A 65 3.05 3.88 11.37
C ASP A 65 3.68 3.24 10.13
N ALA A 66 4.25 4.07 9.24
CA ALA A 66 4.90 3.60 8.02
C ALA A 66 6.16 2.78 8.31
N VAL A 67 7.01 3.24 9.25
CA VAL A 67 8.22 2.51 9.66
C VAL A 67 7.85 1.21 10.35
N GLU A 68 6.86 1.21 11.26
CA GLU A 68 6.43 -0.01 11.94
C GLU A 68 5.94 -1.06 10.93
N MET A 69 5.01 -0.68 10.04
CA MET A 69 4.39 -1.60 9.10
C MET A 69 5.31 -2.05 7.95
N LEU A 70 6.24 -1.21 7.50
CA LEU A 70 7.09 -1.55 6.34
C LEU A 70 8.46 -2.06 6.73
N VAL A 71 9.04 -1.54 7.81
CA VAL A 71 10.44 -1.84 8.21
C VAL A 71 10.47 -2.88 9.33
N ASN A 72 9.65 -2.72 10.36
CA ASN A 72 9.71 -3.58 11.54
C ASN A 72 8.89 -4.87 11.35
N GLU A 73 7.75 -4.79 10.68
CA GLU A 73 6.99 -5.97 10.31
C GLU A 73 7.69 -6.79 9.22
N LYS A 74 7.76 -8.11 9.44
CA LYS A 74 8.35 -9.03 8.46
C LYS A 74 7.42 -9.23 7.27
N ILE A 75 7.74 -8.57 6.16
CA ILE A 75 7.09 -8.80 4.87
C ILE A 75 7.81 -9.89 4.09
N SER A 76 7.09 -10.95 3.69
CA SER A 76 7.69 -12.09 3.01
C SER A 76 8.33 -11.73 1.65
N GLY A 77 9.63 -12.01 1.53
CA GLY A 77 10.41 -11.77 0.32
C GLY A 77 10.53 -10.29 -0.03
N VAL A 78 10.50 -9.41 0.97
CA VAL A 78 10.70 -7.97 0.85
C VAL A 78 11.73 -7.55 1.87
N ARG A 79 12.69 -6.74 1.44
CA ARG A 79 13.60 -6.02 2.32
C ARG A 79 13.22 -4.54 2.27
N ALA A 80 12.98 -3.93 3.41
CA ALA A 80 12.69 -2.49 3.50
C ALA A 80 13.93 -1.72 3.97
N GLU A 81 14.15 -0.54 3.41
CA GLU A 81 15.25 0.36 3.75
C GLU A 81 14.74 1.80 3.82
N GLN A 82 15.15 2.54 4.84
CA GLN A 82 14.86 3.97 4.94
C GLN A 82 16.01 4.77 4.35
N GLU A 83 15.72 5.60 3.35
CA GLU A 83 16.68 6.43 2.63
C GLU A 83 16.15 7.87 2.54
N GLY A 84 16.66 8.76 3.40
CA GLY A 84 16.20 10.14 3.48
C GLY A 84 14.70 10.20 3.80
N VAL A 85 13.93 10.79 2.89
CA VAL A 85 12.46 10.91 3.01
C VAL A 85 11.70 9.69 2.51
N PHE A 86 12.38 8.61 2.12
CA PHE A 86 11.74 7.42 1.57
C PHE A 86 11.88 6.21 2.48
N VAL A 87 10.85 5.36 2.48
CA VAL A 87 10.97 3.95 2.85
C VAL A 87 10.82 3.14 1.57
N LEU A 88 11.92 2.53 1.15
CA LEU A 88 12.05 1.78 -0.10
C LEU A 88 11.90 0.28 0.16
N LEU A 89 11.12 -0.38 -0.68
CA LEU A 89 10.93 -1.82 -0.66
C LEU A 89 11.69 -2.45 -1.81
N TRP A 90 12.49 -3.45 -1.49
CA TRP A 90 13.34 -4.21 -2.41
C TRP A 90 12.89 -5.66 -2.49
N ASP A 91 13.01 -6.26 -3.66
CA ASP A 91 12.88 -7.72 -3.79
C ASP A 91 14.11 -8.36 -3.12
N GLN A 92 13.87 -9.13 -2.07
CA GLN A 92 14.94 -9.80 -1.32
C GLN A 92 15.71 -10.81 -2.18
N SER A 93 15.06 -11.39 -3.19
CA SER A 93 15.69 -12.35 -4.10
C SER A 93 16.48 -11.69 -5.23
N ASN A 94 16.18 -10.43 -5.55
CA ASN A 94 16.80 -9.68 -6.65
C ASN A 94 16.84 -8.16 -6.37
N PRO A 95 17.73 -7.67 -5.49
CA PRO A 95 17.74 -6.29 -5.02
C PRO A 95 18.43 -5.32 -6.01
N THR A 96 18.00 -5.33 -7.27
CA THR A 96 18.59 -4.49 -8.36
C THR A 96 18.01 -3.08 -8.41
N GLY A 97 16.90 -2.83 -7.73
CA GLY A 97 16.24 -1.53 -7.62
C GLY A 97 15.05 -1.60 -6.65
N ALA A 98 14.68 -0.47 -6.05
CA ALA A 98 13.44 -0.39 -5.28
C ALA A 98 12.26 -0.74 -6.20
N MET A 99 11.36 -1.60 -5.73
CA MET A 99 10.20 -2.06 -6.49
C MET A 99 8.92 -1.32 -6.08
N ALA A 100 8.88 -0.84 -4.84
CA ALA A 100 7.79 -0.06 -4.27
C ALA A 100 8.32 0.78 -3.11
N GLY A 101 7.48 1.67 -2.58
CA GLY A 101 7.83 2.41 -1.37
C GLY A 101 6.88 3.54 -1.07
N VAL A 102 7.23 4.30 -0.05
CA VAL A 102 6.51 5.51 0.35
C VAL A 102 7.46 6.67 0.51
N GLN A 103 6.98 7.88 0.22
CA GLN A 103 7.63 9.13 0.59
C GLN A 103 6.98 9.69 1.85
N ILE A 104 7.80 10.21 2.75
CA ILE A 104 7.42 10.80 4.02
C ILE A 104 7.89 12.25 4.04
N LEU A 105 6.95 13.18 4.05
CA LEU A 105 7.21 14.61 4.22
C LEU A 105 6.38 15.13 5.38
N ASP A 106 6.97 16.02 6.18
CA ASP A 106 6.33 16.61 7.37
C ASP A 106 5.71 15.55 8.32
N GLY A 107 6.41 14.41 8.45
CA GLY A 107 6.02 13.29 9.31
C GLY A 107 4.83 12.47 8.80
N ARG A 108 4.44 12.61 7.53
CA ARG A 108 3.30 11.90 6.92
C ARG A 108 3.65 11.30 5.58
N VAL A 109 3.01 10.19 5.25
CA VAL A 109 3.11 9.57 3.93
C VAL A 109 2.43 10.44 2.87
N THR A 110 3.20 11.03 1.96
CA THR A 110 2.71 11.92 0.90
C THR A 110 2.59 11.26 -0.46
N LEU A 111 3.34 10.17 -0.67
CA LEU A 111 3.34 9.42 -1.91
C LEU A 111 3.51 7.93 -1.64
N ILE A 112 2.81 7.11 -2.40
CA ILE A 112 3.04 5.66 -2.52
C ILE A 112 3.45 5.40 -3.96
N PHE A 113 4.53 4.65 -4.19
CA PHE A 113 4.91 4.24 -5.54
C PHE A 113 5.07 2.73 -5.65
N ILE A 114 4.80 2.21 -6.84
CA ILE A 114 5.07 0.84 -7.27
C ILE A 114 5.60 0.85 -8.69
N ASN A 115 6.42 -0.14 -9.04
CA ASN A 115 6.86 -0.30 -10.42
C ASN A 115 6.75 -1.75 -10.90
N ASN A 116 7.10 -1.97 -12.18
CA ASN A 116 7.04 -3.26 -12.85
C ASN A 116 7.77 -4.39 -12.09
N ARG A 117 8.79 -4.11 -11.26
CA ARG A 117 9.45 -5.12 -10.42
C ARG A 117 8.52 -5.65 -9.31
N PHE A 118 7.57 -4.84 -8.85
CA PHE A 118 6.57 -5.21 -7.83
C PHE A 118 5.33 -5.93 -8.39
N VAL A 119 5.27 -6.14 -9.71
CA VAL A 119 4.11 -6.74 -10.38
C VAL A 119 3.69 -8.09 -9.80
N HIS A 120 4.66 -8.90 -9.37
CA HIS A 120 4.42 -10.24 -8.86
C HIS A 120 3.69 -10.22 -7.52
N LYS A 121 3.82 -9.14 -6.74
CA LYS A 121 3.09 -8.90 -5.49
C LYS A 121 1.83 -8.08 -5.68
N THR A 122 1.70 -7.38 -6.81
CA THR A 122 0.55 -6.53 -7.13
C THR A 122 -0.66 -7.35 -7.62
N ARG A 123 -1.86 -6.91 -7.26
CA ARG A 123 -3.16 -7.45 -7.70
C ARG A 123 -4.00 -6.39 -8.43
N GLY A 124 -5.12 -6.80 -9.01
CA GLY A 124 -6.10 -5.89 -9.63
C GLY A 124 -5.60 -5.23 -10.92
N ILE A 125 -6.22 -4.10 -11.26
CA ILE A 125 -5.94 -3.36 -12.50
C ILE A 125 -4.46 -2.94 -12.62
N PHE A 126 -3.84 -2.53 -11.51
CA PHE A 126 -2.45 -2.10 -11.51
C PHE A 126 -1.46 -3.23 -11.79
N ARG A 127 -1.81 -4.51 -11.52
CA ARG A 127 -0.98 -5.63 -12.00
C ARG A 127 -0.90 -5.64 -13.53
N ARG A 128 -2.01 -5.33 -14.22
CA ARG A 128 -2.07 -5.28 -15.69
C ARG A 128 -1.35 -4.04 -16.22
N VAL A 129 -1.53 -2.89 -15.57
CA VAL A 129 -0.81 -1.65 -15.92
C VAL A 129 0.70 -1.86 -15.84
N LEU A 130 1.20 -2.49 -14.77
CA LEU A 130 2.62 -2.79 -14.59
C LEU A 130 3.19 -3.81 -15.57
N THR A 131 2.36 -4.50 -16.35
CA THR A 131 2.76 -5.41 -17.44
C THR A 131 2.52 -4.84 -18.83
N ALA A 132 1.97 -3.64 -18.94
CA ALA A 132 1.60 -3.06 -20.23
C ALA A 132 2.83 -2.88 -21.12
N GLN A 133 2.65 -3.02 -22.43
CA GLN A 133 3.73 -2.91 -23.42
C GLN A 133 3.71 -1.56 -24.15
N SER A 134 2.71 -0.71 -23.87
CA SER A 134 2.58 0.61 -24.48
C SER A 134 1.69 1.54 -23.67
N ALA A 135 1.85 2.85 -23.87
CA ALA A 135 0.93 3.85 -23.34
C ALA A 135 -0.51 3.63 -23.83
N LYS A 136 -0.69 3.16 -25.07
CA LYS A 136 -2.00 2.79 -25.62
C LYS A 136 -2.68 1.69 -24.78
N GLU A 137 -1.97 0.62 -24.45
CA GLU A 137 -2.51 -0.45 -23.60
C GLU A 137 -2.87 0.07 -22.21
N ILE A 138 -2.08 0.99 -21.64
CA ILE A 138 -2.41 1.63 -20.36
C ILE A 138 -3.73 2.40 -20.44
N ARG A 139 -3.96 3.16 -21.52
CA ARG A 139 -5.23 3.88 -21.75
C ARG A 139 -6.42 2.92 -22.00
N GLU A 140 -6.19 1.79 -22.65
CA GLU A 140 -7.22 0.75 -22.80
C GLU A 140 -7.62 0.13 -21.44
N LEU A 141 -6.68 0.06 -20.51
CA LEU A 141 -6.94 -0.42 -19.15
C LEU A 141 -7.64 0.64 -18.28
N LEU A 142 -7.12 1.86 -18.29
CA LEU A 142 -7.48 2.90 -17.33
C LEU A 142 -8.53 3.90 -17.84
N GLY A 143 -8.77 3.93 -19.14
CA GLY A 143 -9.50 5.02 -19.78
C GLY A 143 -8.58 6.21 -20.07
N PRO A 144 -9.16 7.33 -20.53
CA PRO A 144 -8.39 8.54 -20.82
C PRO A 144 -7.83 9.15 -19.52
N GLU A 145 -6.57 9.57 -19.59
CA GLU A 145 -5.96 10.43 -18.58
C GLU A 145 -6.55 11.85 -18.61
N ASP A 146 -6.46 12.58 -17.48
CA ASP A 146 -6.90 13.97 -17.39
C ASP A 146 -5.97 14.88 -18.21
N PHE A 147 -4.67 14.62 -18.13
CA PHE A 147 -3.64 15.24 -18.95
C PHE A 147 -2.39 14.35 -19.02
N GLY A 148 -1.58 14.50 -20.06
CA GLY A 148 -0.37 13.72 -20.21
C GLY A 148 0.62 14.34 -21.19
N ASP A 149 1.84 13.83 -21.13
CA ASP A 149 2.91 14.12 -22.09
C ASP A 149 3.44 12.79 -22.63
N GLU A 150 3.47 12.64 -23.95
CA GLU A 150 3.97 11.45 -24.63
C GLU A 150 4.99 11.88 -25.69
N ASN A 151 6.19 11.36 -25.57
CA ASN A 151 7.31 11.65 -26.46
C ASN A 151 8.15 10.39 -26.69
N VAL A 152 9.27 10.54 -27.41
CA VAL A 152 10.14 9.41 -27.77
C VAL A 152 10.69 8.66 -26.55
N MET A 153 10.82 9.32 -25.40
CA MET A 153 11.35 8.71 -24.17
C MET A 153 10.30 7.99 -23.33
N GLY A 154 9.01 8.21 -23.59
CA GLY A 154 7.94 7.59 -22.82
C GLY A 154 6.66 8.42 -22.77
N ALA A 155 5.79 8.04 -21.84
CA ALA A 155 4.53 8.72 -21.58
C ALA A 155 4.32 8.92 -20.07
N MET A 156 3.90 10.12 -19.68
CA MET A 156 3.37 10.44 -18.37
C MET A 156 1.86 10.63 -18.49
N LEU A 157 1.09 9.75 -17.86
CA LEU A 157 -0.38 9.71 -17.94
C LEU A 157 -0.94 10.08 -16.56
N ASN A 158 -1.55 11.26 -16.42
CA ASN A 158 -2.03 11.75 -15.13
C ASN A 158 -3.53 11.52 -14.97
N TYR A 159 -3.90 10.79 -13.92
CA TYR A 159 -5.28 10.52 -13.50
C TYR A 159 -5.51 11.30 -12.19
N GLN A 160 -5.39 12.63 -12.28
CA GLN A 160 -5.44 13.55 -11.14
C GLN A 160 -6.74 13.38 -10.35
N ASN A 161 -7.87 13.22 -11.04
CA ASN A 161 -9.17 13.05 -10.39
C ASN A 161 -9.23 11.77 -9.52
N GLN A 162 -8.44 10.74 -9.85
CA GLN A 162 -8.32 9.51 -9.08
C GLN A 162 -7.08 9.50 -8.16
N GLY A 163 -6.25 10.54 -8.21
CA GLY A 163 -5.06 10.75 -7.40
C GLY A 163 -3.89 9.81 -7.73
N PHE A 164 -3.67 9.50 -9.00
CA PHE A 164 -2.47 8.76 -9.40
C PHE A 164 -1.97 9.16 -10.79
N LEU A 165 -0.72 8.82 -11.07
CA LEU A 165 -0.14 8.93 -12.41
C LEU A 165 0.57 7.64 -12.78
N VAL A 166 0.75 7.45 -14.09
CA VAL A 166 1.53 6.34 -14.65
C VAL A 166 2.64 6.90 -15.51
N ASN A 167 3.89 6.63 -15.13
CA ASN A 167 5.08 6.92 -15.91
C ASN A 167 5.50 5.66 -16.68
N PHE A 168 5.33 5.66 -18.00
CA PHE A 168 5.75 4.60 -18.92
C PHE A 168 7.03 5.01 -19.65
N LEU A 169 8.16 4.39 -19.35
CA LEU A 169 9.48 4.71 -19.88
C LEU A 169 10.03 3.55 -20.73
N GLY A 170 9.24 3.11 -21.71
CA GLY A 170 9.56 2.04 -22.65
C GLY A 170 9.54 0.63 -22.04
N ARG A 171 10.43 0.35 -21.08
CA ARG A 171 10.50 -0.94 -20.36
C ARG A 171 10.14 -0.83 -18.88
N ASP A 172 10.27 0.36 -18.31
CA ASP A 172 9.94 0.63 -16.92
C ASP A 172 8.57 1.30 -16.83
N ILE A 173 7.76 0.86 -15.86
CA ILE A 173 6.45 1.44 -15.56
C ILE A 173 6.45 1.75 -14.09
N ASN A 174 6.21 3.01 -13.74
CA ASN A 174 6.00 3.46 -12.37
C ASN A 174 4.55 3.96 -12.23
N VAL A 175 3.93 3.62 -11.11
CA VAL A 175 2.64 4.17 -10.71
C VAL A 175 2.86 4.89 -9.40
N GLU A 176 2.46 6.16 -9.35
CA GLU A 176 2.60 7.01 -8.17
C GLU A 176 1.21 7.45 -7.73
N PHE A 177 0.91 7.26 -6.46
CA PHE A 177 -0.34 7.66 -5.82
C PHE A 177 -0.08 8.85 -4.91
N THR A 178 -0.91 9.87 -5.05
CA THR A 178 -0.95 11.07 -4.20
C THR A 178 -2.39 11.35 -3.81
N LEU A 179 -2.62 12.20 -2.82
CA LEU A 179 -4.00 12.66 -2.56
C LEU A 179 -4.48 13.48 -3.78
N PRO A 180 -5.75 13.32 -4.23
CA PRO A 180 -6.30 14.08 -5.36
C PRO A 180 -6.32 15.59 -5.09
#